data_AF-A0A317UE88-F1
#
_entry.id   AF-A0A317UE88-F1
#
_cell.length_a   1.000
_cell.length_b   1.000
_cell.length_c   1.000
_cell.angle_alpha   90.00
_cell.angle_beta   90.00
_cell.angle_gamma   90.00
#
_symmetry.space_group_name_H-M   'P 1'
#
loop_
_entity.id
_entity.type
_entity.pdbx_description
1 polymer ?
#
loop_
_entity_poly.entity_id
_entity_poly.type
_entity_poly.pdbx_seq_one_letter_code
_entity_poly.pdbx_strand_id
1 'polypeptide(L)' 'MNKYFYESEARRIAELNEIFGDIELTEAEMRTLIWLARWDEYTIENVLSAIRKAIAAEVKRRQQLPRP' A
#
# COMPACT_ATOMS: atom_id res chain seq x y z
N MET A 1 -6.47 7.28 -26.13
CA MET A 1 -5.92 6.87 -24.83
C MET A 1 -6.83 7.42 -23.76
N ASN A 2 -7.46 6.56 -22.95
CA ASN A 2 -8.57 6.96 -22.08
C ASN A 2 -8.08 7.77 -20.87
N LYS A 3 -8.58 9.00 -20.72
CA LYS A 3 -8.27 9.93 -19.62
C LYS A 3 -8.49 9.30 -18.23
N TYR A 4 -9.47 8.41 -18.10
CA TYR A 4 -9.81 7.67 -16.88
C TYR A 4 -8.72 6.69 -16.41
N PHE A 5 -7.85 6.21 -17.30
CA PHE A 5 -6.77 5.30 -16.94
C PHE A 5 -5.68 6.01 -16.13
N TYR A 6 -5.34 7.24 -16.53
CA TYR A 6 -4.34 8.06 -15.84
C TYR A 6 -4.81 8.57 -14.47
N GLU A 7 -6.10 8.92 -14.34
CA GLU A 7 -6.67 9.36 -13.05
C GLU A 7 -6.67 8.22 -12.01
N SER A 8 -6.96 6.99 -12.43
CA SER A 8 -6.91 5.82 -11.55
C SER A 8 -5.47 5.40 -11.21
N GLU A 9 -4.51 5.53 -12.12
CA GLU A 9 -3.08 5.32 -11.82
C GLU A 9 -2.55 6.35 -10.81
N ALA A 10 -2.85 7.64 -11.00
CA ALA A 10 -2.40 8.69 -10.08
C ALA A 10 -2.95 8.50 -8.66
N ARG A 11 -4.22 8.11 -8.53
CA ARG A 11 -4.84 7.77 -7.23
C ARG A 11 -4.12 6.59 -6.56
N ARG A 12 -3.85 5.52 -7.32
CA ARG A 12 -3.14 4.34 -6.81
C ARG A 12 -1.73 4.66 -6.33
N ILE A 13 -0.99 5.50 -7.07
CA ILE A 13 0.34 5.96 -6.66
C ILE A 13 0.25 6.78 -5.36
N ALA A 14 -0.74 7.68 -5.24
CA ALA A 14 -0.92 8.47 -4.03
C ALA A 14 -1.25 7.60 -2.80
N GLU A 15 -2.12 6.59 -2.93
CA GLU A 15 -2.44 5.68 -1.83
C GLU A 15 -1.26 4.79 -1.42
N LEU A 16 -0.46 4.35 -2.39
CA LEU A 16 0.78 3.62 -2.11
C LEU A 16 1.77 4.53 -1.35
N ASN A 17 1.95 5.77 -1.80
CA ASN A 17 2.83 6.74 -1.12
C ASN A 17 2.35 7.07 0.30
N GLU A 18 1.04 7.11 0.55
CA GLU A 18 0.50 7.32 1.91
C GLU A 18 0.86 6.15 2.84
N ILE A 19 0.75 4.91 2.36
CA ILE A 19 1.01 3.70 3.17
C ILE A 19 2.50 3.49 3.42
N PHE A 20 3.33 3.66 2.38
CA PHE A 20 4.77 3.44 2.49
C PHE A 20 5.50 4.65 3.07
N GLY A 21 4.97 5.87 2.94
CA GLY A 21 5.59 7.08 3.45
C GLY A 21 7.04 7.24 2.97
N ASP A 22 7.94 7.60 3.88
CA ASP A 22 9.38 7.76 3.61
C ASP A 22 10.19 6.46 3.76
N ILE A 23 9.55 5.28 3.64
CA ILE A 23 10.25 4.00 3.72
C ILE A 23 11.02 3.75 2.41
N GLU A 24 12.31 3.47 2.55
CA GLU A 24 13.13 3.01 1.42
C GLU A 24 12.71 1.59 1.03
N LEU A 25 12.12 1.46 -0.16
CA LEU A 25 11.76 0.18 -0.75
C LEU A 25 12.95 -0.40 -1.51
N THR A 26 13.13 -1.71 -1.41
CA THR A 26 14.04 -2.44 -2.29
C THR A 26 13.53 -2.39 -3.74
N GLU A 27 14.43 -2.61 -4.70
CA GLU A 27 14.05 -2.67 -6.12
C GLU A 27 12.98 -3.75 -6.40
N ALA A 28 13.05 -4.88 -5.70
CA ALA A 28 12.08 -5.96 -5.84
C ALA A 28 10.69 -5.56 -5.32
N GLU A 29 10.63 -4.82 -4.21
CA GLU A 29 9.38 -4.30 -3.65
C GLU A 29 8.77 -3.25 -4.58
N MET A 30 9.56 -2.30 -5.09
CA MET A 30 9.09 -1.30 -6.07
C MET A 30 8.52 -1.96 -7.33
N ARG A 31 9.23 -2.95 -7.89
CA ARG A 31 8.74 -3.71 -9.06
C ARG A 31 7.44 -4.46 -8.75
N THR A 32 7.31 -5.00 -7.54
CA THR A 32 6.09 -5.69 -7.10
C THR A 32 4.91 -4.72 -6.97
N LEU A 33 5.13 -3.52 -6.42
CA LEU A 33 4.08 -2.49 -6.31
C LEU A 33 3.64 -1.96 -7.67
N ILE A 34 4.59 -1.74 -8.60
CA ILE A 34 4.28 -1.36 -9.99
C ILE A 34 3.45 -2.46 -10.66
N TRP A 35 3.81 -3.73 -10.44
CA TRP A 35 3.04 -4.85 -10.96
C TRP A 35 1.62 -4.90 -10.36
N LEU A 36 1.50 -4.70 -9.05
CA LEU A 36 0.20 -4.63 -8.37
C LEU A 36 -0.67 -3.51 -8.92
N ALA A 37 -0.12 -2.31 -9.14
CA ALA A 37 -0.87 -1.14 -9.62
C ALA A 37 -1.58 -1.35 -10.98
N ARG A 38 -1.18 -2.39 -11.75
CA ARG A 38 -1.79 -2.76 -13.04
C ARG A 38 -3.06 -3.60 -12.92
N TRP A 39 -3.40 -4.11 -11.74
CA TRP A 39 -4.63 -4.86 -11.50
C TRP A 39 -5.85 -3.93 -11.42
N ASP A 40 -7.05 -4.50 -11.43
CA ASP A 40 -8.30 -3.73 -11.30
C ASP A 40 -8.36 -2.98 -9.95
N GLU A 41 -9.14 -1.90 -9.92
CA GLU A 41 -9.22 -0.99 -8.76
C GLU A 41 -9.66 -1.74 -7.49
N TYR A 42 -10.61 -2.67 -7.60
CA TYR A 42 -11.12 -3.44 -6.45
C TYR A 42 -10.06 -4.38 -5.88
N THR A 43 -9.25 -5.03 -6.73
CA THR A 43 -8.12 -5.84 -6.26
C THR A 43 -7.12 -5.00 -5.47
N ILE A 44 -6.77 -3.81 -5.96
CA ILE A 44 -5.83 -2.91 -5.28
C ILE A 44 -6.39 -2.40 -3.95
N GLU A 45 -7.63 -1.92 -3.92
CA GLU A 45 -8.28 -1.46 -2.69
C GLU A 45 -8.28 -2.53 -1.59
N ASN A 46 -8.56 -3.79 -1.95
CA ASN A 46 -8.56 -4.90 -1.00
C ASN A 46 -7.16 -5.21 -0.45
N VAL A 47 -6.13 -5.19 -1.30
CA VAL A 47 -4.73 -5.39 -0.86
C VAL A 47 -4.30 -4.26 0.07
N LEU A 48 -4.57 -3.01 -0.28
CA LEU A 48 -4.23 -1.87 0.58
C LEU A 48 -4.98 -1.92 1.91
N SER A 49 -6.25 -2.33 1.91
CA SER A 49 -7.04 -2.57 3.12
C SER A 49 -6.41 -3.65 4.03
N ALA A 50 -5.92 -4.74 3.46
CA ALA A 50 -5.24 -5.80 4.20
C ALA A 50 -3.93 -5.31 4.83
N ILE A 51 -3.12 -4.53 4.10
CA ILE A 51 -1.87 -3.94 4.61
C ILE A 51 -2.16 -3.01 5.79
N ARG A 52 -3.14 -2.10 5.66
CA ARG A 52 -3.54 -1.19 6.76
C ARG A 52 -3.95 -1.97 8.01
N LYS A 53 -4.69 -3.07 7.86
CA LYS A 53 -5.09 -3.94 8.98
C LYS A 53 -3.89 -4.64 9.62
N ALA A 54 -2.92 -5.10 8.82
CA ALA A 54 -1.70 -5.72 9.33
C ALA A 54 -0.86 -4.74 10.15
N ILE A 55 -0.71 -3.50 9.68
CA ILE A 55 -0.03 -2.42 10.43
C ILE A 55 -0.74 -2.16 11.77
N ALA A 56 -2.07 -2.00 11.75
CA ALA A 56 -2.84 -1.76 12.98
C ALA A 56 -2.72 -2.93 13.98
N ALA A 57 -2.71 -4.18 13.49
CA ALA A 57 -2.53 -5.36 14.32
C ALA A 57 -1.13 -5.40 14.97
N GLU A 58 -0.08 -5.05 14.22
CA GLU A 58 1.28 -4.98 14.75
C GLU A 58 1.47 -3.85 15.77
N VAL A 59 0.91 -2.66 15.51
CA VAL A 59 0.92 -1.55 16.48
C VAL A 59 0.24 -1.98 17.79
N LYS A 60 -0.93 -2.63 17.69
CA LYS A 60 -1.65 -3.15 18.86
C LYS A 60 -0.82 -4.19 19.62
N ARG A 61 -0.14 -5.09 18.91
CA ARG A 61 0.76 -6.09 19.50
C ARG A 61 1.91 -5.45 20.27
N ARG A 62 2.54 -4.41 19.70
CA ARG A 62 3.63 -3.67 20.35
C ARG A 62 3.19 -2.90 21.59
N GLN A 63 1.97 -2.36 21.59
CA GLN A 63 1.41 -1.69 22.77
C GLN A 63 1.07 -2.64 23.92
N GLN A 64 0.79 -3.91 23.62
CA GLN A 64 0.47 -4.94 24.62
C GLN A 64 1.70 -5.61 25.22
N LEU A 65 2.89 -5.44 24.62
CA LEU A 65 4.14 -5.87 25.23
C LEU A 65 4.41 -5.01 26.48
N PRO A 66 4.65 -5.61 27.66
CA PRO A 66 5.01 -4.84 28.85
C PRO A 66 6.31 -4.06 28.54
N ARG A 67 6.29 -2.75 28.77
CA ARG A 67 7.52 -1.95 28.68
C ARG A 67 8.46 -2.41 29.81
N PRO A 68 9.77 -2.55 29.55
CA PRO A 68 10.74 -2.88 30.59
C PRO A 68 10.72 -1.85 31.73
#